data_AF-A0A1Y1V492-F1
#
_entry.id   AF-A0A1Y1V492-F1
#
_cell.length_a   1.000
_cell.length_b   1.000
_cell.length_c   1.000
_cell.angle_alpha   90.00
_cell.angle_beta   90.00
_cell.angle_gamma   90.00
#
_symmetry.space_group_name_H-M   'P 1'
#
loop_
_entity.id
_entity.type
_entity.pdbx_description
1 polymer ?
#
loop_
_entity_poly.entity_id
_entity_poly.type
_entity_poly.pdbx_seq_one_letter_code
_entity_poly.pdbx_strand_id
1 'polypeptide(L)'
;YSKFYVNTNCISHGKVFGTIQRNNDFVLLVIKYFLALQYHALPDLIGPEIYNYIIQKICIVITSMLFFYMAYYQLIKQPYYSSTVNNYKFAVYFSLGLFSFYTFILCILKANSSSIIPYISVVILIFIFIASYCYNQYYKNSIIKRVFKKFKEKNVVHNLRKTLSTDELKFCPDNLEKKDVYKSIERITSEKYIRKEIKIYNNYYECEVVCRFLRQLYIIAWYYINTMRNFYKDNELLSNYNPSIFNNVSILQECMQFKLKIREKFLLNNAEHSTEKEKREVSNLATENINMSYHLDELKNEAVTTHIHGLKEIKSLFNNLRRNTAPKHILPYITNINEIYKYQKLANNQYKNIIRQYHDARVNEIKKKSLLFL
;
A
#
# COMPACT_ATOMS: atom_id res chain seq x y z
N TYR A 1 11.74 -38.50 -30.47
CA TYR A 1 11.15 -37.31 -29.80
C TYR A 1 11.49 -37.28 -28.32
N SER A 2 12.78 -37.29 -27.96
CA SER A 2 13.30 -37.55 -26.59
C SER A 2 13.81 -36.31 -25.85
N LYS A 3 13.44 -35.08 -26.24
CA LYS A 3 13.86 -33.84 -25.57
C LYS A 3 12.79 -32.75 -25.53
N PHE A 4 11.56 -33.10 -25.18
CA PHE A 4 10.62 -32.13 -24.61
C PHE A 4 10.55 -32.35 -23.10
N TYR A 5 11.49 -31.75 -22.38
CA TYR A 5 11.30 -31.48 -20.96
C TYR A 5 10.13 -30.50 -20.84
N VAL A 6 8.91 -31.00 -20.63
CA VAL A 6 7.89 -30.22 -19.94
C VAL A 6 8.35 -30.13 -18.49
N ASN A 7 9.35 -29.28 -18.27
CA ASN A 7 9.77 -28.89 -16.96
C ASN A 7 8.61 -28.05 -16.39
N THR A 8 7.74 -28.68 -15.61
CA THR A 8 6.68 -27.98 -14.86
C THR A 8 7.26 -26.98 -13.85
N ASN A 9 8.59 -26.91 -13.72
CA ASN A 9 9.35 -25.89 -12.99
C ASN A 9 9.90 -24.73 -13.86
N CYS A 10 9.47 -24.54 -15.12
CA CYS A 10 9.91 -23.39 -15.94
C CYS A 10 9.49 -21.99 -15.42
N ILE A 11 8.90 -21.88 -14.22
CA ILE A 11 8.65 -20.59 -13.54
C ILE A 11 9.48 -20.48 -12.24
N SER A 12 10.40 -21.40 -11.96
CA SER A 12 11.14 -21.45 -10.68
C SER A 12 12.64 -21.23 -10.80
N HIS A 13 13.09 -20.31 -11.67
CA HIS A 13 14.46 -19.81 -11.56
C HIS A 13 14.54 -18.69 -10.54
N GLY A 14 15.10 -19.04 -9.37
CA GLY A 14 15.89 -18.14 -8.54
C GLY A 14 15.11 -17.26 -7.56
N LYS A 15 15.35 -17.49 -6.26
CA LYS A 15 15.12 -16.54 -5.14
C LYS A 15 13.70 -16.40 -4.55
N VAL A 16 12.69 -17.17 -4.98
CA VAL A 16 11.34 -17.21 -4.34
C VAL A 16 11.15 -18.44 -3.42
N PHE A 17 12.24 -19.10 -3.01
CA PHE A 17 12.24 -20.27 -2.14
C PHE A 17 11.97 -19.97 -0.64
N GLY A 18 11.34 -18.84 -0.33
CA GLY A 18 10.88 -18.54 1.02
C GLY A 18 9.43 -18.96 1.31
N THR A 19 8.67 -19.45 0.32
CA THR A 19 7.26 -19.88 0.50
C THR A 19 6.82 -20.87 -0.58
N ILE A 20 7.72 -21.74 -1.06
CA ILE A 20 7.27 -23.08 -1.42
C ILE A 20 6.99 -23.74 -0.08
N GLN A 21 5.80 -23.44 0.44
CA GLN A 21 5.25 -24.20 1.54
C GLN A 21 5.31 -25.65 1.09
N ARG A 22 5.85 -26.46 1.99
CA ARG A 22 6.09 -27.90 2.00
C ARG A 22 4.80 -28.71 1.74
N ASN A 23 4.08 -28.37 0.68
CA ASN A 23 2.69 -28.70 0.37
C ASN A 23 2.52 -29.17 -1.08
N ASN A 24 3.51 -29.87 -1.64
CA ASN A 24 3.11 -30.90 -2.60
C ASN A 24 2.40 -31.96 -1.75
N ASP A 25 1.09 -31.79 -1.55
CA ASP A 25 0.24 -32.79 -0.90
C ASP A 25 0.57 -34.12 -1.57
N PHE A 26 1.07 -35.08 -0.79
CA PHE A 26 1.54 -36.37 -1.28
C PHE A 26 0.53 -37.01 -2.23
N VAL A 27 -0.76 -36.84 -1.94
CA VAL A 27 -1.90 -37.23 -2.78
C VAL A 27 -1.80 -36.71 -4.22
N LEU A 28 -1.48 -35.43 -4.41
CA LEU A 28 -1.40 -34.81 -5.74
C LEU A 28 -0.19 -35.34 -6.54
N LEU A 29 0.90 -35.66 -5.84
CA LEU A 29 2.09 -36.27 -6.44
C LEU A 29 1.81 -37.71 -6.86
N VAL A 30 1.14 -38.48 -6.00
CA VAL A 30 0.67 -39.84 -6.30
C VAL A 30 -0.28 -39.86 -7.50
N ILE A 31 -1.22 -38.91 -7.58
CA ILE A 31 -2.14 -38.82 -8.72
C ILE A 31 -1.39 -38.54 -10.02
N LYS A 32 -0.43 -37.60 -10.00
CA LYS A 32 0.40 -37.30 -11.19
C LYS A 32 1.26 -38.49 -11.60
N TYR A 33 1.83 -39.20 -10.64
CA TYR A 33 2.57 -40.43 -10.89
C TYR A 33 1.68 -41.51 -11.51
N PHE A 34 0.48 -41.71 -10.95
CA PHE A 34 -0.49 -42.66 -11.48
C PHE A 34 -0.91 -42.31 -12.91
N LEU A 35 -1.19 -41.03 -13.19
CA LEU A 35 -1.47 -40.57 -14.55
C LEU A 35 -0.29 -40.83 -15.49
N ALA A 36 0.95 -40.52 -15.08
CA ALA A 36 2.13 -40.79 -15.89
C ALA A 36 2.32 -42.30 -16.17
N LEU A 37 2.12 -43.14 -15.15
CA LEU A 37 2.18 -44.59 -15.28
C LEU A 37 1.08 -45.12 -16.21
N GLN A 38 -0.13 -44.59 -16.10
CA GLN A 38 -1.27 -44.94 -16.94
C GLN A 38 -1.05 -44.57 -18.42
N TYR A 39 -0.41 -43.43 -18.70
CA TYR A 39 -0.14 -43.00 -20.07
C TYR A 39 1.08 -43.66 -20.70
N HIS A 40 2.11 -43.98 -19.92
CA HIS A 40 3.39 -44.47 -20.48
C HIS A 40 3.65 -45.95 -20.28
N ALA A 41 3.38 -46.51 -19.10
CA ALA A 41 3.76 -47.90 -18.80
C ALA A 41 2.60 -48.88 -19.03
N LEU A 42 1.37 -48.45 -18.75
CA LEU A 42 0.20 -49.34 -18.81
C LEU A 42 -0.08 -49.91 -20.21
N PRO A 43 0.03 -49.15 -21.32
CA PRO A 43 -0.18 -49.70 -22.66
C PRO A 43 0.83 -50.80 -23.01
N ASP A 44 2.10 -50.60 -22.65
CA ASP A 44 3.19 -51.55 -22.92
C ASP A 44 3.08 -52.80 -22.05
N LEU A 45 2.63 -52.65 -20.80
CA LEU A 45 2.57 -53.74 -19.82
C LEU A 45 1.38 -54.68 -20.03
N ILE A 46 0.26 -54.16 -20.55
CA ILE A 46 -0.93 -54.96 -20.85
C ILE A 46 -0.80 -55.65 -22.22
N GLY A 47 -0.01 -55.09 -23.14
CA GLY A 47 0.13 -55.60 -24.50
C GLY A 47 -1.12 -55.34 -25.36
N PRO A 48 -0.97 -55.26 -26.69
CA PRO A 48 -2.05 -54.85 -27.60
C PRO A 48 -3.22 -55.83 -27.64
N GLU A 49 -3.00 -57.11 -27.33
CA GLU A 49 -4.03 -58.16 -27.39
C GLU A 49 -4.94 -58.20 -26.16
N ILE A 50 -4.40 -57.89 -24.97
CA ILE A 50 -5.16 -57.87 -23.70
C ILE A 50 -5.68 -56.47 -23.39
N TYR A 51 -5.29 -55.44 -24.16
CA TYR A 51 -5.86 -54.09 -24.08
C TYR A 51 -7.30 -54.09 -24.60
N ASN A 52 -8.15 -54.78 -23.84
CA ASN A 52 -9.54 -55.01 -24.12
C ASN A 52 -10.25 -53.67 -24.10
N TYR A 53 -11.20 -53.50 -25.00
CA TYR A 53 -12.07 -52.34 -25.11
C TYR A 53 -12.68 -51.89 -23.76
N ILE A 54 -12.91 -52.85 -22.85
CA ILE A 54 -13.39 -52.60 -21.49
C ILE A 54 -12.33 -51.89 -20.62
N ILE A 55 -11.09 -52.37 -20.64
CA ILE A 55 -9.98 -51.80 -19.83
C ILE A 55 -9.69 -50.38 -20.28
N GLN A 56 -9.70 -50.11 -21.59
CA GLN A 56 -9.53 -48.77 -22.14
C GLN A 56 -10.59 -47.79 -21.61
N LYS A 57 -11.87 -48.20 -21.62
CA LYS A 57 -12.97 -47.38 -21.09
C LYS A 57 -12.81 -47.07 -19.61
N ILE A 58 -12.47 -48.08 -18.81
CA ILE A 58 -12.20 -47.92 -17.38
C ILE A 58 -11.05 -46.91 -17.18
N CYS A 59 -9.97 -47.03 -17.96
CA CYS A 59 -8.84 -46.11 -17.93
C CYS A 59 -9.26 -44.65 -18.21
N ILE A 60 -10.10 -44.42 -19.22
CA ILE A 60 -10.59 -43.07 -19.57
C ILE A 60 -11.42 -42.49 -18.41
N VAL A 61 -12.31 -43.29 -17.80
CA VAL A 61 -13.12 -42.84 -16.66
C VAL A 61 -12.24 -42.49 -15.46
N ILE A 62 -11.27 -43.34 -15.11
CA ILE A 62 -10.33 -43.07 -14.02
C ILE A 62 -9.55 -41.79 -14.30
N THR A 63 -9.07 -41.60 -15.53
CA THR A 63 -8.34 -40.39 -15.94
C THR A 63 -9.20 -39.14 -15.75
N SER A 64 -10.46 -39.18 -16.20
CA SER A 64 -11.41 -38.08 -16.02
C SER A 64 -11.62 -37.74 -14.54
N MET A 65 -11.86 -38.75 -13.70
CA MET A 65 -12.06 -38.57 -12.25
C MET A 65 -10.83 -37.96 -11.57
N LEU A 66 -9.62 -38.39 -11.93
CA LEU A 66 -8.37 -37.85 -11.39
C LEU A 66 -8.17 -36.37 -11.78
N PHE A 67 -8.46 -36.00 -13.02
CA PHE A 67 -8.40 -34.61 -13.47
C PHE A 67 -9.46 -33.74 -12.78
N PHE A 68 -10.70 -34.22 -12.61
CA PHE A 68 -11.71 -33.50 -11.84
C PHE A 68 -11.32 -33.34 -10.38
N TYR A 69 -10.74 -34.37 -9.76
CA TYR A 69 -10.21 -34.27 -8.42
C TYR A 69 -9.11 -33.21 -8.32
N MET A 70 -8.16 -33.19 -9.26
CA MET A 70 -7.12 -32.15 -9.30
C MET A 70 -7.72 -30.75 -9.51
N ALA A 71 -8.73 -30.60 -10.39
CA ALA A 71 -9.41 -29.34 -10.60
C ALA A 71 -10.15 -28.85 -9.34
N TYR A 72 -10.86 -29.75 -8.65
CA TYR A 72 -11.55 -29.47 -7.39
C TYR A 72 -10.57 -29.10 -6.28
N TYR A 73 -9.52 -29.89 -6.12
CA TYR A 73 -8.44 -29.63 -5.16
C TYR A 73 -7.84 -28.25 -5.43
N GLN A 74 -7.49 -27.97 -6.68
CA GLN A 74 -6.99 -26.68 -7.13
C GLN A 74 -8.01 -25.61 -6.71
N LEU A 75 -9.29 -25.70 -7.07
CA LEU A 75 -10.32 -24.69 -6.73
C LEU A 75 -10.34 -24.29 -5.24
N ILE A 76 -10.23 -25.27 -4.34
CA ILE A 76 -10.34 -25.05 -2.88
C ILE A 76 -9.02 -24.64 -2.23
N LYS A 77 -7.91 -25.29 -2.62
CA LYS A 77 -6.62 -25.23 -1.94
C LYS A 77 -5.59 -24.36 -2.67
N GLN A 78 -6.04 -23.57 -3.65
CA GLN A 78 -5.18 -22.69 -4.44
C GLN A 78 -4.62 -21.54 -3.60
N PRO A 79 -3.28 -21.41 -3.46
CA PRO A 79 -2.71 -20.12 -3.08
C PRO A 79 -2.88 -19.20 -4.29
N TYR A 80 -3.76 -18.19 -4.21
CA TYR A 80 -4.00 -17.20 -5.28
C TYR A 80 -2.84 -16.23 -5.45
N TYR A 81 -1.63 -16.77 -5.73
CA TYR A 81 -0.44 -15.97 -5.90
C TYR A 81 -0.61 -15.18 -7.19
N SER A 82 -0.70 -15.84 -8.34
CA SER A 82 -1.06 -15.20 -9.60
C SER A 82 -2.41 -15.68 -10.06
N SER A 83 -3.39 -14.76 -10.17
CA SER A 83 -4.74 -15.09 -10.66
C SER A 83 -4.66 -15.78 -12.03
N THR A 84 -3.76 -15.32 -12.91
CA THR A 84 -3.60 -15.88 -14.26
C THR A 84 -3.08 -17.31 -14.23
N VAL A 85 -2.03 -17.59 -13.45
CA VAL A 85 -1.45 -18.94 -13.32
C VAL A 85 -2.45 -19.91 -12.70
N ASN A 86 -3.23 -19.44 -11.75
CA ASN A 86 -4.23 -20.23 -11.05
C ASN A 86 -5.43 -20.56 -11.92
N ASN A 87 -5.96 -19.55 -12.63
CA ASN A 87 -7.02 -19.74 -13.61
C ASN A 87 -6.55 -20.67 -14.74
N TYR A 88 -5.31 -20.52 -15.20
CA TYR A 88 -4.72 -21.42 -16.20
C TYR A 88 -4.63 -22.86 -15.69
N LYS A 89 -4.03 -23.10 -14.50
CA LYS A 89 -3.91 -24.45 -13.92
C LYS A 89 -5.26 -25.12 -13.72
N PHE A 90 -6.23 -24.39 -13.17
CA PHE A 90 -7.60 -24.90 -13.03
C PHE A 90 -8.21 -25.23 -14.39
N ALA A 91 -8.09 -24.32 -15.37
CA ALA A 91 -8.63 -24.50 -16.70
C ALA A 91 -8.03 -25.73 -17.40
N VAL A 92 -6.72 -25.96 -17.27
CA VAL A 92 -6.07 -27.17 -17.80
C VAL A 92 -6.66 -28.44 -17.16
N TYR A 93 -6.69 -28.54 -15.83
CA TYR A 93 -7.18 -29.77 -15.19
C TYR A 93 -8.66 -30.02 -15.46
N PHE A 94 -9.49 -28.97 -15.39
CA PHE A 94 -10.92 -29.11 -15.62
C PHE A 94 -11.23 -29.43 -17.09
N SER A 95 -10.54 -28.79 -18.03
CA SER A 95 -10.70 -29.09 -19.46
C SER A 95 -10.26 -30.50 -19.82
N LEU A 96 -9.13 -30.98 -19.29
CA LEU A 96 -8.70 -32.37 -19.49
C LEU A 96 -9.68 -33.37 -18.87
N GLY A 97 -10.25 -33.06 -17.70
CA GLY A 97 -11.27 -33.88 -17.04
C GLY A 97 -12.54 -34.01 -17.87
N LEU A 98 -13.07 -32.87 -18.35
CA LEU A 98 -14.24 -32.83 -19.24
C LEU A 98 -13.97 -33.45 -20.61
N PHE A 99 -12.79 -33.24 -21.18
CA PHE A 99 -12.43 -33.79 -22.48
C PHE A 99 -12.24 -35.31 -22.42
N SER A 100 -11.70 -35.84 -21.31
CA SER A 100 -11.65 -37.28 -21.05
C SER A 100 -13.06 -37.87 -20.94
N PHE A 101 -13.97 -37.18 -20.26
CA PHE A 101 -15.37 -37.58 -20.17
C PHE A 101 -16.09 -37.54 -21.52
N TYR A 102 -15.84 -36.50 -22.33
CA TYR A 102 -16.32 -36.41 -23.71
C TYR A 102 -15.81 -37.57 -24.57
N THR A 103 -14.53 -37.92 -24.45
CA THR A 103 -13.93 -39.06 -25.14
C THR A 103 -14.59 -40.38 -24.75
N PHE A 104 -14.91 -40.55 -23.47
CA PHE A 104 -15.67 -41.71 -22.98
C PHE A 104 -17.06 -41.81 -23.62
N ILE A 105 -17.78 -40.69 -23.72
CA ILE A 105 -19.09 -40.63 -24.41
C ILE A 105 -18.94 -41.03 -25.88
N LEU A 106 -17.95 -40.48 -26.60
CA LEU A 106 -17.69 -40.84 -27.99
C LEU A 106 -17.40 -42.34 -28.16
N CYS A 107 -16.66 -42.95 -27.23
CA CYS A 107 -16.38 -44.38 -27.24
C CYS A 107 -17.66 -45.20 -27.04
N ILE A 108 -18.55 -44.81 -26.12
CA ILE A 108 -19.85 -45.48 -25.93
C ILE A 108 -20.69 -45.41 -27.20
N LEU A 109 -20.75 -44.24 -27.82
CA LEU A 109 -21.53 -43.99 -29.03
C LEU A 109 -20.90 -44.57 -30.30
N LYS A 110 -19.67 -45.11 -30.24
CA LYS A 110 -18.88 -45.56 -31.39
C LYS A 110 -18.76 -44.50 -32.50
N ALA A 111 -18.82 -43.22 -32.12
CA ALA A 111 -18.72 -42.10 -33.05
C ALA A 111 -17.27 -41.76 -33.42
N ASN A 112 -16.29 -42.41 -32.80
CA ASN A 112 -14.86 -42.18 -32.97
C ASN A 112 -14.32 -42.53 -34.37
N SER A 113 -15.08 -43.24 -35.22
CA SER A 113 -14.67 -43.58 -36.58
C SER A 113 -14.86 -42.45 -37.60
N SER A 114 -15.64 -41.41 -37.27
CA SER A 114 -15.88 -40.30 -38.19
C SER A 114 -14.68 -39.37 -38.32
N SER A 115 -14.31 -39.04 -39.55
CA SER A 115 -13.20 -38.12 -39.87
C SER A 115 -13.42 -36.68 -39.39
N ILE A 116 -14.66 -36.31 -39.07
CA ILE A 116 -15.03 -34.95 -38.63
C ILE A 116 -14.76 -34.75 -37.12
N ILE A 117 -14.81 -35.82 -36.34
CA ILE A 117 -14.73 -35.79 -34.86
C ILE A 117 -13.45 -35.10 -34.35
N PRO A 118 -12.25 -35.33 -34.90
CA PRO A 118 -11.04 -34.67 -34.43
C PRO A 118 -11.11 -33.14 -34.52
N TYR A 119 -11.68 -32.60 -35.61
CA TYR A 119 -11.82 -31.16 -35.80
C TYR A 119 -12.79 -30.54 -34.79
N ILE A 120 -13.95 -31.19 -34.58
CA ILE A 120 -14.93 -30.77 -33.58
C ILE A 120 -14.32 -30.83 -32.16
N SER A 121 -13.54 -31.87 -31.88
CA SER A 121 -12.91 -32.07 -30.57
C SER A 121 -11.96 -30.93 -30.18
N VAL A 122 -11.19 -30.39 -31.13
CA VAL A 122 -10.31 -29.24 -30.89
C VAL A 122 -11.11 -27.99 -30.53
N VAL A 123 -12.19 -27.71 -31.26
CA VAL A 123 -13.06 -26.56 -31.00
C VAL A 123 -13.72 -26.66 -29.62
N ILE A 124 -14.23 -27.85 -29.28
CA ILE A 124 -14.82 -28.13 -27.97
C ILE A 124 -13.79 -27.91 -26.86
N LEU A 125 -12.56 -28.39 -27.02
CA LEU A 125 -11.51 -28.24 -26.00
C LEU A 125 -11.18 -26.77 -25.74
N ILE A 126 -11.07 -25.94 -26.79
CA ILE A 126 -10.82 -24.50 -26.67
C ILE A 126 -11.96 -23.83 -25.89
N PHE A 127 -13.22 -24.13 -26.25
CA PHE A 127 -14.38 -23.56 -25.58
C PHE A 127 -14.44 -23.95 -24.11
N ILE A 128 -14.23 -25.23 -23.79
CA ILE A 128 -14.18 -25.72 -22.41
C ILE A 128 -13.06 -25.01 -21.63
N PHE A 129 -11.88 -24.84 -22.23
CA PHE A 129 -10.77 -24.17 -21.57
C PHE A 129 -11.11 -22.71 -21.19
N ILE A 130 -11.67 -21.94 -22.14
CA ILE A 130 -12.09 -20.55 -21.90
C ILE A 130 -13.17 -20.49 -20.83
N ALA A 131 -14.19 -21.34 -20.91
CA ALA A 131 -15.26 -21.40 -19.91
C ALA A 131 -14.72 -21.72 -18.51
N SER A 132 -13.78 -22.66 -18.41
CA SER A 132 -13.13 -23.05 -17.16
C SER A 132 -12.29 -21.92 -16.56
N TYR A 133 -11.57 -21.17 -17.41
CA TYR A 133 -10.79 -20.02 -16.99
C TYR A 133 -11.69 -18.93 -16.38
N CYS A 134 -12.80 -18.62 -17.05
CA CYS A 134 -13.80 -17.67 -16.56
C CYS A 134 -14.47 -18.15 -15.26
N TYR A 135 -14.75 -19.46 -15.15
CA TYR A 135 -15.35 -20.04 -13.95
C TYR A 135 -14.47 -19.87 -12.71
N ASN A 136 -13.15 -20.13 -12.80
CA ASN A 136 -12.24 -19.94 -11.66
C ASN A 136 -12.18 -18.47 -11.21
N GLN A 137 -12.20 -17.54 -12.18
CA GLN A 137 -12.23 -16.11 -11.91
C GLN A 137 -13.54 -15.70 -11.20
N TYR A 138 -14.68 -16.20 -11.67
CA TYR A 138 -15.97 -15.99 -11.02
C TYR A 138 -15.99 -16.53 -9.59
N TYR A 139 -15.48 -17.75 -9.38
CA TYR A 139 -15.39 -18.37 -8.06
C TYR A 139 -14.56 -17.53 -7.08
N LYS A 140 -13.39 -17.05 -7.50
CA LYS A 140 -12.56 -16.14 -6.71
C LYS A 140 -13.31 -14.87 -6.30
N ASN A 141 -14.00 -14.24 -7.24
CA ASN A 141 -14.78 -13.02 -6.96
C ASN A 141 -15.94 -13.30 -5.99
N SER A 142 -16.57 -14.46 -6.09
CA SER A 142 -17.63 -14.90 -5.17
C SER A 142 -17.09 -15.05 -3.73
N ILE A 143 -15.90 -15.65 -3.55
CA ILE A 143 -15.24 -15.72 -2.23
C ILE A 143 -15.04 -14.33 -1.64
N ILE A 144 -14.48 -13.40 -2.41
CA ILE A 144 -14.19 -12.04 -1.94
C ILE A 144 -15.49 -11.34 -1.52
N LYS A 145 -16.54 -11.39 -2.36
CA LYS A 145 -17.85 -10.80 -2.07
C LYS A 145 -18.45 -11.39 -0.78
N ARG A 146 -18.39 -12.70 -0.60
CA ARG A 146 -18.91 -13.39 0.59
C ARG A 146 -18.15 -12.99 1.85
N VAL A 147 -16.81 -12.96 1.80
CA VAL A 147 -15.99 -12.55 2.94
C VAL A 147 -16.27 -11.09 3.32
N PHE A 148 -16.36 -10.20 2.32
CA PHE A 148 -16.67 -8.80 2.57
C PHE A 148 -18.04 -8.61 3.23
N LYS A 149 -19.06 -9.36 2.76
CA LYS A 149 -20.40 -9.37 3.38
C LYS A 149 -20.33 -9.80 4.85
N LYS A 150 -19.66 -10.93 5.15
CA LYS A 150 -19.49 -11.42 6.53
C LYS A 150 -18.69 -10.46 7.42
N PHE A 151 -17.69 -9.78 6.85
CA PHE A 151 -16.92 -8.78 7.58
C PHE A 151 -17.79 -7.58 7.95
N LYS A 152 -18.61 -7.08 7.02
CA LYS A 152 -19.58 -6.00 7.28
C LYS A 152 -20.58 -6.39 8.36
N GLU A 153 -21.13 -7.61 8.29
CA GLU A 153 -22.03 -8.15 9.32
C GLU A 153 -21.35 -8.19 10.70
N LYS A 154 -20.11 -8.68 10.78
CA LYS A 154 -19.34 -8.70 12.04
C LYS A 154 -19.11 -7.30 12.59
N ASN A 155 -18.84 -6.31 11.73
CA ASN A 155 -18.62 -4.92 12.13
C ASN A 155 -19.91 -4.27 12.67
N VAL A 156 -21.05 -4.50 12.02
CA VAL A 156 -22.36 -4.03 12.51
C VAL A 156 -22.66 -4.61 13.88
N VAL A 157 -22.46 -5.92 14.08
CA VAL A 157 -22.66 -6.58 15.39
C VAL A 157 -21.69 -6.02 16.45
N HIS A 158 -20.45 -5.72 16.08
CA HIS A 158 -19.48 -5.11 17.00
C HIS A 158 -19.90 -3.70 17.42
N ASN A 159 -20.35 -2.86 16.47
CA ASN A 159 -20.82 -1.50 16.75
C ASN A 159 -22.06 -1.50 17.65
N LEU A 160 -23.04 -2.37 17.37
CA LEU A 160 -24.23 -2.53 18.22
C LEU A 160 -23.88 -2.91 19.66
N ARG A 161 -22.86 -3.77 19.85
CA ARG A 161 -22.36 -4.12 21.19
C ARG A 161 -21.69 -2.94 21.89
N LYS A 162 -20.92 -2.15 21.14
CA LYS A 162 -20.26 -0.97 21.68
C LYS A 162 -21.29 0.07 22.15
N THR A 163 -22.35 0.31 21.36
CA THR A 163 -23.42 1.24 21.73
C THR A 163 -24.23 0.73 22.93
N LEU A 164 -24.55 -0.56 22.99
CA LEU A 164 -25.20 -1.17 24.17
C LEU A 164 -24.38 -0.97 25.45
N SER A 165 -23.06 -1.23 25.40
CA SER A 165 -22.19 -1.06 26.57
C SER A 165 -22.08 0.38 27.07
N THR A 166 -22.21 1.37 26.17
CA THR A 166 -22.14 2.79 26.55
C THR A 166 -23.47 3.34 27.04
N ASP A 167 -24.59 2.79 26.56
CA ASP A 167 -25.93 3.21 26.97
C ASP A 167 -26.35 2.55 28.29
N GLU A 168 -25.95 1.29 28.56
CA GLU A 168 -26.16 0.62 29.86
C GLU A 168 -25.46 1.35 31.03
N LEU A 169 -24.34 2.02 30.78
CA LEU A 169 -23.64 2.85 31.77
C LEU A 169 -24.31 4.23 32.00
N LYS A 170 -25.26 4.64 31.16
CA LYS A 170 -25.94 5.95 31.23
C LYS A 170 -27.35 5.91 31.81
N PHE A 171 -27.92 4.73 32.05
CA PHE A 171 -29.22 4.63 32.71
C PHE A 171 -29.06 4.75 34.23
N CYS A 172 -29.42 5.93 34.77
CA CYS A 172 -29.67 6.12 36.19
C CYS A 172 -30.70 5.09 36.69
N PRO A 173 -30.47 4.46 37.87
CA PRO A 173 -31.35 3.43 38.42
C PRO A 173 -32.79 3.90 38.66
N ASP A 174 -33.02 5.21 38.78
CA ASP A 174 -34.30 5.79 39.17
C ASP A 174 -35.37 5.80 38.06
N ASN A 175 -35.01 5.51 36.80
CA ASN A 175 -35.95 5.52 35.66
C ASN A 175 -36.40 4.12 35.19
N LEU A 176 -36.00 3.04 35.86
CA LEU A 176 -36.29 1.65 35.45
C LEU A 176 -37.55 1.04 36.10
N GLU A 177 -38.34 1.81 36.85
CA GLU A 177 -39.59 1.34 37.47
C GLU A 177 -40.79 1.30 36.50
N LYS A 178 -40.77 0.50 35.42
CA LYS A 178 -42.02 0.13 34.72
C LYS A 178 -42.00 -1.32 34.22
N LYS A 179 -42.72 -2.17 34.96
CA LYS A 179 -43.36 -3.49 34.71
C LYS A 179 -42.92 -4.46 33.59
N ASP A 180 -42.28 -4.04 32.50
CA ASP A 180 -41.80 -4.94 31.43
C ASP A 180 -40.30 -5.28 31.55
N VAL A 181 -39.60 -4.67 32.51
CA VAL A 181 -38.20 -4.97 32.83
C VAL A 181 -38.05 -6.41 33.33
N TYR A 182 -38.94 -6.88 34.21
CA TYR A 182 -38.86 -8.25 34.75
C TYR A 182 -39.09 -9.34 33.69
N LYS A 183 -40.04 -9.15 32.76
CA LYS A 183 -40.22 -10.08 31.62
C LYS A 183 -39.04 -10.06 30.66
N SER A 184 -38.42 -8.90 30.48
CA SER A 184 -37.22 -8.75 29.64
C SER A 184 -36.00 -9.38 30.30
N ILE A 185 -35.81 -9.19 31.60
CA ILE A 185 -34.78 -9.84 32.41
C ILE A 185 -34.99 -11.35 32.40
N GLU A 186 -36.21 -11.84 32.64
CA GLU A 186 -36.52 -13.26 32.63
C GLU A 186 -36.21 -13.91 31.28
N ARG A 187 -36.53 -13.22 30.16
CA ARG A 187 -36.17 -13.64 28.80
C ARG A 187 -34.66 -13.64 28.57
N ILE A 188 -33.94 -12.63 29.06
CA ILE A 188 -32.47 -12.54 29.00
C ILE A 188 -31.81 -13.64 29.85
N THR A 189 -32.38 -14.00 31.00
CA THR A 189 -31.84 -15.02 31.90
C THR A 189 -32.18 -16.45 31.46
N SER A 190 -33.32 -16.65 30.78
CA SER A 190 -33.79 -17.96 30.33
C SER A 190 -33.28 -18.32 28.93
N GLU A 191 -33.08 -17.34 28.04
CA GLU A 191 -32.42 -17.58 26.76
C GLU A 191 -30.92 -17.75 27.00
N LYS A 192 -30.47 -19.01 27.03
CA LYS A 192 -29.06 -19.37 26.99
C LYS A 192 -28.46 -18.80 25.70
N TYR A 193 -27.89 -17.60 25.76
CA TYR A 193 -27.32 -16.92 24.61
C TYR A 193 -26.11 -17.72 24.10
N ILE A 194 -26.36 -18.63 23.17
CA ILE A 194 -25.28 -19.33 22.48
C ILE A 194 -24.62 -18.28 21.60
N ARG A 195 -23.47 -17.77 22.06
CA ARG A 195 -22.64 -16.82 21.35
C ARG A 195 -22.16 -17.46 20.04
N LYS A 196 -22.95 -17.32 18.98
CA LYS A 196 -22.57 -17.82 17.65
C LYS A 196 -21.50 -16.88 17.10
N GLU A 197 -20.25 -17.33 17.16
CA GLU A 197 -19.15 -16.61 16.55
C GLU A 197 -19.34 -16.57 15.02
N ILE A 198 -19.37 -15.36 14.45
CA ILE A 198 -19.43 -15.19 12.99
C ILE A 198 -18.04 -15.50 12.43
N LYS A 199 -17.86 -16.74 11.97
CA LYS A 199 -16.66 -17.15 11.23
C LYS A 199 -16.64 -16.45 9.87
N ILE A 200 -15.74 -15.47 9.73
CA ILE A 200 -15.55 -14.70 8.48
C ILE A 200 -15.03 -15.63 7.37
N TYR A 201 -14.01 -16.42 7.69
CA TYR A 201 -13.35 -17.34 6.76
C TYR A 201 -13.82 -18.77 7.02
N ASN A 202 -14.05 -19.53 5.96
CA ASN A 202 -14.39 -20.96 6.06
C ASN A 202 -13.12 -21.81 6.15
N ASN A 203 -12.02 -21.36 5.54
CA ASN A 203 -10.73 -22.04 5.55
C ASN A 203 -9.58 -21.02 5.51
N TYR A 204 -8.35 -21.50 5.72
CA TYR A 204 -7.17 -20.62 5.72
C TYR A 204 -6.84 -20.02 4.35
N TYR A 205 -7.20 -20.71 3.25
CA TYR A 205 -6.95 -20.23 1.89
C TYR A 205 -7.77 -18.99 1.57
N GLU A 206 -9.02 -18.93 2.04
CA GLU A 206 -9.87 -17.74 1.91
C GLU A 206 -9.26 -16.52 2.61
N CYS A 207 -8.64 -16.73 3.78
CA CYS A 207 -7.89 -15.69 4.47
C CYS A 207 -6.73 -15.20 3.59
N GLU A 208 -5.94 -16.11 3.02
CA GLU A 208 -4.83 -15.74 2.11
C GLU A 208 -5.31 -14.96 0.87
N VAL A 209 -6.44 -15.36 0.27
CA VAL A 209 -7.06 -14.66 -0.88
C VAL A 209 -7.35 -13.21 -0.51
N VAL A 210 -7.97 -13.00 0.65
CA VAL A 210 -8.42 -11.70 1.12
C VAL A 210 -7.23 -10.83 1.51
N CYS A 211 -6.24 -11.37 2.22
CA CYS A 211 -5.00 -10.65 2.53
C CYS A 211 -4.30 -10.13 1.26
N ARG A 212 -4.27 -10.92 0.19
CA ARG A 212 -3.69 -10.48 -1.10
C ARG A 212 -4.53 -9.42 -1.80
N PHE A 213 -5.85 -9.56 -1.78
CA PHE A 213 -6.74 -8.55 -2.35
C PHE A 213 -6.56 -7.20 -1.62
N LEU A 214 -6.57 -7.22 -0.29
CA LEU A 214 -6.32 -6.02 0.53
C LEU A 214 -4.97 -5.39 0.21
N ARG A 215 -3.92 -6.21 0.10
CA ARG A 215 -2.58 -5.75 -0.22
C ARG A 215 -2.48 -5.05 -1.57
N GLN A 216 -3.15 -5.55 -2.60
CA GLN A 216 -3.24 -4.86 -3.89
C GLN A 216 -3.96 -3.52 -3.76
N LEU A 217 -5.03 -3.50 -2.97
CA LEU A 217 -5.83 -2.29 -2.73
C LEU A 217 -5.03 -1.22 -1.99
N TYR A 218 -4.24 -1.58 -0.97
CA TYR A 218 -3.39 -0.63 -0.25
C TYR A 218 -2.29 -0.04 -1.13
N ILE A 219 -1.63 -0.85 -1.97
CA ILE A 219 -0.64 -0.34 -2.93
C ILE A 219 -1.31 0.64 -3.90
N ILE A 220 -2.46 0.27 -4.47
CA ILE A 220 -3.22 1.15 -5.39
C ILE A 220 -3.65 2.45 -4.68
N ALA A 221 -4.16 2.36 -3.45
CA ALA A 221 -4.57 3.51 -2.66
C ALA A 221 -3.40 4.46 -2.38
N TRP A 222 -2.22 3.93 -2.04
CA TRP A 222 -1.02 4.74 -1.87
C TRP A 222 -0.67 5.51 -3.15
N TYR A 223 -0.61 4.81 -4.29
CA TYR A 223 -0.31 5.44 -5.57
C TYR A 223 -1.35 6.51 -5.94
N TYR A 224 -2.62 6.23 -5.70
CA TYR A 224 -3.70 7.20 -5.94
C TYR A 224 -3.54 8.46 -5.09
N ILE A 225 -3.38 8.33 -3.77
CA ILE A 225 -3.21 9.47 -2.86
C ILE A 225 -1.94 10.26 -3.20
N ASN A 226 -0.84 9.56 -3.52
CA ASN A 226 0.41 10.20 -3.89
C ASN A 226 0.28 10.99 -5.20
N THR A 227 -0.40 10.42 -6.20
CA THR A 227 -0.63 11.09 -7.49
C THR A 227 -1.54 12.30 -7.33
N MET A 228 -2.61 12.17 -6.53
CA MET A 228 -3.50 13.30 -6.22
C MET A 228 -2.75 14.41 -5.47
N ARG A 229 -1.92 14.06 -4.48
CA ARG A 229 -1.09 15.04 -3.76
C ARG A 229 -0.17 15.80 -4.72
N ASN A 230 0.52 15.10 -5.62
CA ASN A 230 1.39 15.73 -6.60
C ASN A 230 0.62 16.65 -7.54
N PHE A 231 -0.53 16.19 -8.05
CA PHE A 231 -1.42 17.02 -8.84
C PHE A 231 -1.82 18.31 -8.11
N TYR A 232 -2.25 18.22 -6.84
CA TYR A 232 -2.60 19.43 -6.07
C TYR A 232 -1.39 20.31 -5.75
N LYS A 233 -0.18 19.74 -5.64
CA LYS A 233 1.06 20.48 -5.39
C LYS A 233 1.45 21.29 -6.63
N ASP A 234 1.42 20.64 -7.78
CA ASP A 234 1.81 21.23 -9.08
C ASP A 234 0.83 22.33 -9.53
N ASN A 235 -0.41 22.32 -9.01
CA ASN A 235 -1.43 23.32 -9.28
C ASN A 235 -1.63 24.35 -8.15
N GLU A 236 -0.76 24.38 -7.13
CA GLU A 236 -0.85 25.31 -5.99
C GLU A 236 -2.16 25.23 -5.17
N LEU A 237 -2.92 24.14 -5.32
CA LEU A 237 -4.21 23.95 -4.66
C LEU A 237 -4.09 23.35 -3.25
N LEU A 238 -2.87 22.94 -2.87
CA LEU A 238 -2.61 22.17 -1.66
C LEU A 238 -2.86 22.98 -0.36
N SER A 239 -2.78 24.31 -0.43
CA SER A 239 -3.08 25.21 0.71
C SER A 239 -4.55 25.17 1.15
N ASN A 240 -5.45 24.73 0.26
CA ASN A 240 -6.89 24.69 0.53
C ASN A 240 -7.34 23.40 1.23
N TYR A 241 -6.42 22.45 1.43
CA TYR A 241 -6.72 21.15 1.99
C TYR A 241 -5.90 20.87 3.24
N ASN A 242 -6.50 20.13 4.17
CA ASN A 242 -5.78 19.69 5.35
C ASN A 242 -4.66 18.70 4.93
N PRO A 243 -3.37 19.01 5.20
CA PRO A 243 -2.23 18.18 4.80
C PRO A 243 -2.31 16.73 5.33
N SER A 244 -3.01 16.54 6.45
CA SER A 244 -3.23 15.20 7.03
C SER A 244 -4.02 14.25 6.13
N ILE A 245 -4.84 14.76 5.20
CA ILE A 245 -5.60 13.96 4.23
C ILE A 245 -4.65 13.21 3.29
N PHE A 246 -3.46 13.77 3.02
CA PHE A 246 -2.44 13.18 2.17
C PHE A 246 -1.33 12.47 2.97
N ASN A 247 -1.55 12.17 4.26
CA ASN A 247 -0.59 11.43 5.06
C ASN A 247 -0.61 9.94 4.67
N ASN A 248 0.15 9.63 3.63
CA ASN A 248 0.27 8.31 3.02
C ASN A 248 1.42 7.47 3.62
N VAL A 249 2.14 8.00 4.61
CA VAL A 249 3.28 7.31 5.25
C VAL A 249 2.81 6.08 6.04
N SER A 250 1.69 6.17 6.75
CA SER A 250 1.10 5.05 7.49
C SER A 250 0.68 3.92 6.55
N ILE A 251 0.04 4.25 5.42
CA ILE A 251 -0.36 3.30 4.38
C ILE A 251 0.86 2.58 3.80
N LEU A 252 1.96 3.32 3.57
CA LEU A 252 3.19 2.73 3.05
C LEU A 252 3.85 1.81 4.08
N GLN A 253 3.92 2.23 5.34
CA GLN A 253 4.48 1.44 6.45
C GLN A 253 3.70 0.13 6.66
N GLU A 254 2.37 0.18 6.62
CA GLU A 254 1.52 -1.02 6.64
C GLU A 254 1.79 -1.91 5.43
N CYS A 255 2.00 -1.32 4.24
CA CYS A 255 2.38 -2.07 3.04
C CYS A 255 3.72 -2.81 3.19
N MET A 256 4.72 -2.19 3.82
CA MET A 256 6.07 -2.76 3.99
C MET A 256 6.09 -4.03 4.85
N GLN A 257 5.13 -4.17 5.77
CA GLN A 257 5.03 -5.33 6.67
C GLN A 257 4.59 -6.60 5.95
N PHE A 258 4.01 -6.49 4.74
CA PHE A 258 3.56 -7.66 3.99
C PHE A 258 4.70 -8.33 3.22
N LYS A 259 4.66 -9.66 3.10
CA LYS A 259 5.59 -10.40 2.24
C LYS A 259 5.28 -10.12 0.77
N LEU A 260 6.11 -9.29 0.12
CA LEU A 260 5.84 -8.79 -1.23
C LEU A 260 6.43 -9.62 -2.38
N LYS A 261 5.73 -9.68 -3.53
CA LYS A 261 6.30 -10.18 -4.80
C LYS A 261 7.24 -9.15 -5.42
N ILE A 262 8.11 -9.57 -6.35
CA ILE A 262 9.08 -8.69 -7.02
C ILE A 262 8.43 -7.42 -7.60
N ARG A 263 7.34 -7.53 -8.36
CA ARG A 263 6.65 -6.35 -8.93
C ARG A 263 6.10 -5.41 -7.85
N GLU A 264 5.56 -5.97 -6.78
CA GLU A 264 5.02 -5.18 -5.66
C GLU A 264 6.16 -4.60 -4.79
N LYS A 265 7.30 -5.30 -4.66
CA LYS A 265 8.54 -4.78 -4.06
C LYS A 265 9.10 -3.62 -4.87
N PHE A 266 9.12 -3.74 -6.20
CA PHE A 266 9.55 -2.66 -7.08
C PHE A 266 8.66 -1.43 -6.90
N LEU A 267 7.34 -1.61 -6.89
CA LEU A 267 6.39 -0.54 -6.64
C LEU A 267 6.54 0.07 -5.24
N LEU A 268 6.82 -0.75 -4.21
CA LEU A 268 7.06 -0.26 -2.86
C LEU A 268 8.40 0.49 -2.75
N ASN A 269 9.46 -0.03 -3.37
CA ASN A 269 10.76 0.64 -3.40
C ASN A 269 10.69 1.97 -4.16
N ASN A 270 9.96 2.03 -5.27
CA ASN A 270 9.71 3.30 -5.97
C ASN A 270 8.93 4.29 -5.10
N ALA A 271 7.95 3.80 -4.35
CA ALA A 271 7.17 4.60 -3.42
C ALA A 271 8.04 5.13 -2.26
N GLU A 272 8.85 4.27 -1.65
CA GLU A 272 9.82 4.61 -0.62
C GLU A 272 10.83 5.64 -1.13
N HIS A 273 11.42 5.40 -2.30
CA HIS A 273 12.37 6.32 -2.90
C HIS A 273 11.75 7.69 -3.22
N SER A 274 10.50 7.72 -3.68
CA SER A 274 9.75 8.97 -3.90
C SER A 274 9.54 9.72 -2.58
N THR A 275 9.18 9.00 -1.52
CA THR A 275 8.97 9.58 -0.18
C THR A 275 10.28 10.10 0.43
N GLU A 276 11.39 9.40 0.23
CA GLU A 276 12.72 9.85 0.66
C GLU A 276 13.19 11.08 -0.11
N LYS A 277 12.99 11.11 -1.43
CA LYS A 277 13.32 12.26 -2.26
C LYS A 277 12.60 13.52 -1.78
N GLU A 278 11.31 13.41 -1.46
CA GLU A 278 10.53 14.51 -0.90
C GLU A 278 11.05 14.96 0.47
N LYS A 279 11.39 14.02 1.38
CA LYS A 279 11.98 14.37 2.68
C LYS A 279 13.27 15.18 2.51
N ARG A 280 14.09 14.84 1.51
CA ARG A 280 15.32 15.57 1.16
C ARG A 280 15.03 16.96 0.60
N GLU A 281 14.02 17.10 -0.25
CA GLU A 281 13.58 18.41 -0.79
C GLU A 281 13.11 19.35 0.33
N VAL A 282 12.31 18.83 1.28
CA VAL A 282 11.83 19.60 2.45
C VAL A 282 12.98 19.98 3.40
N SER A 283 13.94 19.08 3.64
CA SER A 283 15.11 19.40 4.47
C SER A 283 16.02 20.45 3.82
N ASN A 284 16.19 20.40 2.50
CA ASN A 284 17.01 21.38 1.79
C ASN A 284 16.40 22.79 1.86
N LEU A 285 15.07 22.90 1.68
CA LEU A 285 14.33 24.16 1.85
C LEU A 285 14.39 24.71 3.29
N ALA A 286 14.42 23.84 4.30
CA ALA A 286 14.59 24.28 5.69
C ALA A 286 16.01 24.80 5.97
N THR A 287 17.02 24.20 5.36
CA THR A 287 18.44 24.55 5.59
C THR A 287 18.78 25.91 4.95
N GLU A 288 18.25 26.20 3.76
CA GLU A 288 18.42 27.50 3.10
C GLU A 288 17.75 28.65 3.90
N ASN A 289 16.57 28.41 4.46
CA ASN A 289 15.86 29.40 5.26
C ASN A 289 16.55 29.70 6.62
N ILE A 290 17.18 28.69 7.23
CA ILE A 290 17.94 28.85 8.47
C ILE A 290 19.21 29.68 8.23
N ASN A 291 19.96 29.38 7.17
CA ASN A 291 21.17 30.14 6.82
C ASN A 291 20.87 31.60 6.50
N MET A 292 19.76 31.88 5.81
CA MET A 292 19.31 33.25 5.54
C MET A 292 18.92 34.02 6.82
N SER A 293 18.40 33.33 7.85
CA SER A 293 18.05 33.94 9.13
C SER A 293 19.28 34.30 9.96
N TYR A 294 20.29 33.41 10.03
CA TYR A 294 21.53 33.66 10.77
C TYR A 294 22.31 34.84 10.19
N HIS A 295 22.44 34.90 8.86
CA HIS A 295 23.12 36.01 8.20
C HIS A 295 22.40 37.35 8.43
N LEU A 296 21.07 37.36 8.50
CA LEU A 296 20.31 38.57 8.79
C LEU A 296 20.58 39.07 10.22
N ASP A 297 20.66 38.17 11.18
CA ASP A 297 20.93 38.53 12.58
C ASP A 297 22.37 39.00 12.80
N GLU A 298 23.33 38.45 12.06
CA GLU A 298 24.71 38.96 12.02
C GLU A 298 24.77 40.42 11.52
N LEU A 299 24.13 40.70 10.38
CA LEU A 299 24.07 42.07 9.84
C LEU A 299 23.36 43.06 10.77
N LYS A 300 22.32 42.63 11.49
CA LYS A 300 21.67 43.47 12.52
C LYS A 300 22.63 43.78 13.66
N ASN A 301 23.37 42.79 14.14
CA ASN A 301 24.32 42.96 15.23
C ASN A 301 25.47 43.91 14.85
N GLU A 302 25.95 43.83 13.60
CA GLU A 302 26.93 44.79 13.08
C GLU A 302 26.39 46.23 13.05
N ALA A 303 25.14 46.40 12.60
CA ALA A 303 24.49 47.71 12.58
C ALA A 303 24.32 48.29 14.00
N VAL A 304 23.89 47.46 14.96
CA VAL A 304 23.78 47.85 16.38
C VAL A 304 25.14 48.25 16.95
N THR A 305 26.19 47.48 16.66
CA THR A 305 27.55 47.76 17.14
C THR A 305 28.05 49.10 16.61
N THR A 306 27.83 49.36 15.32
CA THR A 306 28.19 50.62 14.65
C THR A 306 27.47 51.82 15.30
N HIS A 307 26.19 51.67 15.64
CA HIS A 307 25.43 52.69 16.38
C HIS A 307 25.98 52.95 17.78
N ILE A 308 26.31 51.90 18.52
CA ILE A 308 26.89 52.03 19.87
C ILE A 308 28.20 52.83 19.80
N HIS A 309 29.04 52.60 18.78
CA HIS A 309 30.25 53.39 18.58
C HIS A 309 29.95 54.85 18.25
N GLY A 310 29.01 55.13 17.35
CA GLY A 310 28.57 56.51 17.08
C GLY A 310 28.04 57.23 18.32
N LEU A 311 27.23 56.56 19.14
CA LEU A 311 26.72 57.11 20.40
C LEU A 311 27.82 57.38 21.44
N LYS A 312 28.84 56.52 21.50
CA LYS A 312 30.02 56.74 22.35
C LYS A 312 30.77 58.01 21.94
N GLU A 313 30.91 58.26 20.64
CA GLU A 313 31.54 59.49 20.13
C GLU A 313 30.71 60.74 20.43
N ILE A 314 29.38 60.67 20.27
CA ILE A 314 28.47 61.76 20.66
C ILE A 314 28.59 62.07 22.16
N LYS A 315 28.59 61.03 23.00
CA LYS A 315 28.78 61.19 24.45
C LYS A 315 30.14 61.81 24.78
N SER A 316 31.20 61.40 24.07
CA SER A 316 32.55 61.96 24.22
C SER A 316 32.59 63.44 23.86
N LEU A 317 31.97 63.82 22.73
CA LEU A 317 31.81 65.19 22.29
C LEU A 317 31.10 66.04 23.35
N PHE A 318 29.95 65.60 23.87
CA PHE A 318 29.22 66.32 24.91
C PHE A 318 30.02 66.46 26.21
N ASN A 319 30.75 65.43 26.62
CA ASN A 319 31.62 65.49 27.79
C ASN A 319 32.76 66.49 27.60
N ASN A 320 33.35 66.54 26.40
CA ASN A 320 34.42 67.47 26.08
C ASN A 320 33.90 68.91 26.06
N LEU A 321 32.73 69.15 25.44
CA LEU A 321 32.05 70.45 25.44
C LEU A 321 31.69 70.94 26.85
N ARG A 322 31.28 70.03 27.73
CA ARG A 322 30.94 70.36 29.12
C ARG A 322 32.17 70.72 29.96
N ARG A 323 33.33 70.12 29.69
CA ARG A 323 34.55 70.28 30.50
C ARG A 323 35.41 71.47 30.05
N ASN A 324 35.36 71.84 28.78
CA ASN A 324 36.31 72.78 28.19
C ASN A 324 35.60 74.00 27.58
N THR A 325 35.73 75.16 28.23
CA THR A 325 35.16 76.43 27.75
C THR A 325 36.16 77.29 26.96
N ALA A 326 37.45 76.92 26.94
CA ALA A 326 38.48 77.72 26.27
C ALA A 326 38.62 77.35 24.78
N PRO A 327 38.77 78.36 23.88
CA PRO A 327 38.83 78.15 22.42
C PRO A 327 40.00 77.29 21.93
N LYS A 328 41.03 77.05 22.75
CA LYS A 328 42.16 76.16 22.42
C LYS A 328 41.78 74.68 22.41
N HIS A 329 40.60 74.31 22.91
CA HIS A 329 40.11 72.92 22.97
C HIS A 329 39.16 72.56 21.82
N ILE A 330 39.20 73.28 20.70
CA ILE A 330 38.34 73.00 19.52
C ILE A 330 38.79 71.74 18.77
N LEU A 331 40.09 71.41 18.80
CA LEU A 331 40.66 70.31 18.01
C LEU A 331 40.05 68.92 18.31
N PRO A 332 39.82 68.52 19.57
CA PRO A 332 39.10 67.29 19.91
C PRO A 332 37.66 67.26 19.37
N TYR A 333 36.96 68.40 19.33
CA TYR A 333 35.59 68.45 18.82
C TYR A 333 35.52 68.10 17.34
N ILE A 334 36.45 68.63 16.54
CA ILE A 334 36.55 68.32 15.11
C ILE A 334 36.78 66.81 14.93
N THR A 335 37.60 66.20 15.78
CA THR A 335 37.89 64.77 15.74
C THR A 335 36.63 63.94 16.04
N ASN A 336 35.89 64.27 17.11
CA ASN A 336 34.64 63.56 17.42
C ASN A 336 33.58 63.76 16.32
N ILE A 337 33.44 64.98 15.76
CA ILE A 337 32.49 65.26 14.67
C ILE A 337 32.81 64.41 13.44
N ASN A 338 34.08 64.29 13.07
CA ASN A 338 34.51 63.46 11.93
C ASN A 338 34.21 61.98 12.16
N GLU A 339 34.46 61.45 13.37
CA GLU A 339 34.15 60.06 13.69
C GLU A 339 32.63 59.82 13.75
N ILE A 340 31.83 60.75 14.28
CA ILE A 340 30.36 60.67 14.24
C ILE A 340 29.87 60.58 12.80
N TYR A 341 30.37 61.45 11.92
CA TYR A 341 30.02 61.43 10.50
C TYR A 341 30.40 60.11 9.82
N LYS A 342 31.58 59.56 10.14
CA LYS A 342 32.04 58.27 9.65
C LYS A 342 31.13 57.12 10.09
N TYR A 343 30.79 57.03 11.38
CA TYR A 343 29.88 55.99 11.89
C TYR A 343 28.46 56.13 11.31
N GLN A 344 27.97 57.36 11.11
CA GLN A 344 26.71 57.62 10.43
C GLN A 344 26.72 57.08 8.99
N LYS A 345 27.80 57.33 8.24
CA LYS A 345 27.94 56.84 6.86
C LYS A 345 28.03 55.30 6.81
N LEU A 346 28.74 54.69 7.75
CA LEU A 346 28.84 53.22 7.87
C LEU A 346 27.48 52.57 8.17
N ALA A 347 26.76 53.09 9.16
CA ALA A 347 25.43 52.60 9.52
C ALA A 347 24.45 52.73 8.33
N ASN A 348 24.47 53.86 7.63
CA ASN A 348 23.64 54.07 6.44
C ASN A 348 23.95 53.06 5.32
N ASN A 349 25.22 52.71 5.13
CA ASN A 349 25.61 51.69 4.15
C ASN A 349 25.16 50.29 4.58
N GLN A 350 25.31 49.93 5.85
CA GLN A 350 24.82 48.65 6.40
C GLN A 350 23.31 48.51 6.22
N TYR A 351 22.53 49.57 6.51
CA TYR A 351 21.08 49.54 6.26
C TYR A 351 20.73 49.39 4.79
N LYS A 352 21.42 50.10 3.90
CA LYS A 352 21.22 49.94 2.44
C LYS A 352 21.51 48.50 2.00
N ASN A 353 22.55 47.87 2.55
CA ASN A 353 22.91 46.48 2.23
C ASN A 353 21.85 45.50 2.73
N ILE A 354 21.38 45.65 3.98
CA ILE A 354 20.30 44.82 4.54
C ILE A 354 19.03 44.94 3.69
N ILE A 355 18.65 46.17 3.31
CA ILE A 355 17.44 46.41 2.50
C ILE A 355 17.59 45.82 1.09
N ARG A 356 18.78 45.90 0.48
CA ARG A 356 19.03 45.32 -0.85
C ARG A 356 18.99 43.79 -0.83
N GLN A 357 19.48 43.16 0.23
CA GLN A 357 19.57 41.70 0.33
C GLN A 357 18.27 41.04 0.80
N TYR A 358 17.43 41.76 1.57
CA TYR A 358 16.22 41.21 2.19
C TYR A 358 14.98 42.05 1.85
N HIS A 359 14.65 42.11 0.56
CA HIS A 359 13.62 43.00 0.00
C HIS A 359 12.16 42.62 0.35
N ASP A 360 11.89 41.39 0.81
CA ASP A 360 10.52 40.90 1.03
C ASP A 360 9.98 41.10 2.45
N ALA A 361 8.73 41.57 2.53
CA ALA A 361 7.73 41.69 3.62
C ALA A 361 8.16 42.17 5.03
N ARG A 362 9.39 41.92 5.50
CA ARG A 362 9.95 42.38 6.79
C ARG A 362 10.49 43.81 6.74
N VAL A 363 10.47 44.43 5.56
CA VAL A 363 10.94 45.81 5.30
C VAL A 363 10.21 46.86 6.13
N ASN A 364 8.94 46.64 6.49
CA ASN A 364 8.17 47.61 7.26
C ASN A 364 8.60 47.69 8.74
N GLU A 365 9.06 46.60 9.35
CA GLU A 365 9.61 46.63 10.72
C GLU A 365 11.01 47.26 10.76
N ILE A 366 11.85 46.95 9.77
CA ILE A 366 13.22 47.48 9.68
C ILE A 366 13.16 48.98 9.37
N LYS A 367 12.30 49.42 8.43
CA LYS A 367 12.06 50.84 8.15
C LYS A 367 11.53 51.59 9.37
N LYS A 368 10.62 51.00 10.16
CA LYS A 368 10.09 51.61 11.40
C LYS A 368 11.19 51.85 12.44
N LYS A 369 12.12 50.91 12.60
CA LYS A 369 13.23 51.05 13.55
C LYS A 369 14.32 52.02 13.06
N SER A 370 14.59 52.09 11.75
CA SER A 370 15.54 53.06 11.19
C SER A 370 15.01 54.50 11.19
N LEU A 371 13.68 54.69 11.12
CA LEU A 371 13.04 56.01 11.21
C LEU A 371 12.99 56.60 12.62
N LEU A 372 13.27 55.81 13.66
CA LEU A 372 13.33 56.29 15.04
C LEU A 372 14.61 57.08 15.36
N PHE A 373 15.56 57.18 14.43
CA PHE A 373 16.87 57.81 14.66
C PHE A 373 17.38 58.69 13.50
N LEU A 374 16.57 58.91 12.45
CA LEU A 374 16.65 60.14 11.65
C LEU A 374 15.86 61.21 12.38
#